data_AF-A0ABD2HSX3-F1
#
_entry.id   AF-A0ABD2HSX3-F1
#
_cell.length_a   1.000
_cell.length_b   1.000
_cell.length_c   1.000
_cell.angle_alpha   90.00
_cell.angle_beta   90.00
_cell.angle_gamma   90.00
#
_symmetry.space_group_name_H-M   'P 1'
#
loop_
_entity.id
_entity.type
_entity.pdbx_description
1 polymer ?
#
loop_
_entity_poly.entity_id
_entity_poly.type
_entity_poly.pdbx_seq_one_letter_code
_entity_poly.pdbx_strand_id
1 'polypeptide(L)'
;MDHCVLLELVVVVFPSPAIFPDQFLSSFPVLHHYITCVLCCITLTWSGGDCYEHMRPTFVVLVCYVSSVQIIQLHALGQRHSMDITVEGFSSWMFKGLTFLLPFLIFGYFLQAYCAYVLFDMYFRLNCSRDWQVLVLALLFSLIAIGNGITIALVIAKKLTLKNRRESVSRLASKYRLKAL
;
A
#
# COMPACT_ATOMS: atom_id res chain seq x y z
N MET A 1 -20.17 -3.13 13.97
CA MET A 1 -19.16 -2.30 13.28
C MET A 1 -18.16 -3.17 12.50
N ASP A 2 -18.45 -4.47 12.38
CA ASP A 2 -17.45 -5.52 12.19
C ASP A 2 -17.38 -6.06 10.76
N HIS A 3 -18.39 -5.78 9.93
CA HIS A 3 -18.40 -6.20 8.52
C HIS A 3 -17.92 -5.10 7.54
N CYS A 4 -17.97 -3.81 7.93
CA CYS A 4 -17.53 -2.69 7.08
C CYS A 4 -16.01 -2.50 7.06
N VAL A 5 -15.33 -2.76 8.18
CA VAL A 5 -13.89 -2.55 8.33
C VAL A 5 -13.06 -3.58 7.55
N LEU A 6 -13.55 -4.82 7.47
CA LEU A 6 -12.87 -5.92 6.78
C LEU A 6 -12.95 -5.79 5.24
N LEU A 7 -14.02 -5.18 4.70
CA LEU A 7 -14.14 -4.89 3.28
C LEU A 7 -13.21 -3.74 2.83
N GLU A 8 -12.96 -2.76 3.72
CA GLU A 8 -12.05 -1.63 3.44
C GLU A 8 -10.59 -2.08 3.33
N LEU A 9 -10.13 -3.01 4.18
CA LEU A 9 -8.76 -3.57 4.13
C LEU A 9 -8.42 -4.22 2.78
N VAL A 10 -9.42 -4.78 2.12
CA VAL A 10 -9.27 -5.43 0.82
C VAL A 10 -9.00 -4.40 -0.28
N VAL A 11 -9.58 -3.18 -0.20
CA VAL A 11 -9.60 -2.23 -1.33
C VAL A 11 -8.37 -1.29 -1.37
N VAL A 12 -7.73 -1.01 -0.25
CA VAL A 12 -6.76 0.11 -0.15
C VAL A 12 -5.30 -0.30 -0.42
N VAL A 13 -4.97 -1.58 -0.27
CA VAL A 13 -3.62 -2.13 -0.58
C VAL A 13 -3.55 -2.55 -2.05
N PHE A 14 -4.50 -2.15 -2.88
CA PHE A 14 -4.35 -2.30 -4.30
C PHE A 14 -3.45 -1.18 -4.84
N PRO A 15 -2.27 -1.51 -5.41
CA PRO A 15 -1.68 -0.58 -6.35
C PRO A 15 -2.69 -0.34 -7.47
N SER A 16 -3.25 0.88 -7.53
CA SER A 16 -4.20 1.25 -8.59
C SER A 16 -3.62 0.83 -9.95
N PRO A 17 -4.40 0.17 -10.83
CA PRO A 17 -3.92 -0.26 -12.15
C PRO A 17 -3.42 0.93 -13.00
N ALA A 18 -3.83 2.15 -12.67
CA ALA A 18 -3.32 3.38 -13.27
C ALA A 18 -1.83 3.67 -12.97
N ILE A 19 -1.25 3.08 -11.91
CA ILE A 19 0.16 3.28 -11.50
C ILE A 19 1.08 2.22 -12.13
N PHE A 20 0.55 1.06 -12.52
CA PHE A 20 1.33 -0.11 -12.96
C PHE A 20 0.82 -0.70 -14.29
N PRO A 21 1.09 -0.05 -15.43
CA PRO A 21 0.67 -0.57 -16.72
C PRO A 21 1.48 -1.79 -17.20
N ASP A 22 2.76 -1.93 -16.83
CA ASP A 22 3.66 -2.92 -17.46
C ASP A 22 4.31 -3.94 -16.49
N GLN A 23 3.81 -5.17 -16.59
CA GLN A 23 4.41 -6.51 -16.34
C GLN A 23 5.19 -6.83 -15.04
N PHE A 24 4.62 -7.74 -14.24
CA PHE A 24 5.16 -9.09 -13.88
C PHE A 24 4.17 -9.83 -12.95
N LEU A 25 3.29 -9.10 -12.27
CA LEU A 25 2.36 -9.69 -11.30
C LEU A 25 0.91 -9.27 -11.61
N SER A 26 0.46 -9.53 -12.84
CA SER A 26 -0.97 -9.49 -13.19
C SER A 26 -1.82 -10.23 -12.15
N SER A 27 -1.28 -11.33 -11.63
CA SER A 27 -1.94 -12.18 -10.63
C SER A 27 -1.75 -11.75 -9.18
N PHE A 28 -0.83 -10.82 -8.83
CA PHE A 28 -0.60 -10.44 -7.42
C PHE A 28 -1.79 -9.74 -6.79
N PRO A 29 -2.43 -8.74 -7.44
CA PRO A 29 -3.63 -8.12 -6.91
C PRO A 29 -4.72 -9.16 -6.62
N VAL A 30 -4.90 -10.12 -7.51
CA VAL A 30 -5.88 -11.20 -7.38
C VAL A 30 -5.51 -12.14 -6.23
N LEU A 31 -4.25 -12.54 -6.12
CA LEU A 31 -3.75 -13.40 -5.04
C LEU A 31 -3.83 -12.70 -3.68
N HIS A 32 -3.46 -11.41 -3.61
CA HIS A 32 -3.59 -10.58 -2.43
C HIS A 32 -5.04 -10.51 -1.95
N HIS A 33 -6.00 -10.34 -2.86
CA HIS A 33 -7.43 -10.36 -2.55
C HIS A 33 -7.85 -11.66 -1.86
N TYR A 34 -7.51 -12.81 -2.44
CA TYR A 34 -7.84 -14.11 -1.84
C TYR A 34 -7.19 -14.30 -0.47
N ILE A 35 -5.93 -13.90 -0.31
CA ILE A 35 -5.23 -13.97 0.99
C ILE A 35 -5.93 -13.09 2.02
N THR A 36 -6.28 -11.85 1.67
CA THR A 36 -6.97 -10.95 2.59
C THR A 36 -8.35 -11.46 3.01
N CYS A 37 -9.09 -12.12 2.11
CA CYS A 37 -10.35 -12.78 2.46
C CYS A 37 -10.14 -13.90 3.49
N VAL A 38 -9.13 -14.75 3.29
CA VAL A 38 -8.77 -15.82 4.25
C VAL A 38 -8.35 -15.23 5.60
N LEU A 39 -7.55 -14.17 5.59
CA LEU A 39 -7.11 -13.45 6.78
C LEU A 39 -8.30 -12.92 7.60
N CYS A 40 -9.32 -12.37 6.92
CA CYS A 40 -10.55 -11.94 7.56
C CYS A 40 -11.28 -13.10 8.24
N CYS A 41 -11.44 -14.23 7.55
CA CYS A 41 -12.09 -15.41 8.10
C CYS A 41 -11.36 -15.94 9.36
N ILE A 42 -10.03 -15.97 9.34
CA ILE A 42 -9.22 -16.41 10.48
C ILE A 42 -9.33 -15.43 11.66
N THR A 43 -9.36 -14.13 11.37
CA THR A 43 -9.53 -13.11 12.42
C THR A 43 -10.92 -13.21 13.07
N LEU A 44 -11.96 -13.56 12.31
CA LEU A 44 -13.32 -13.77 12.82
C LEU A 44 -13.47 -15.05 13.65
N THR A 45 -12.72 -16.11 13.34
CA THR A 45 -12.78 -17.38 14.08
C THR A 45 -11.89 -17.38 15.32
N TRP A 46 -11.13 -16.32 15.57
CA TRP A 46 -10.30 -16.20 16.76
C TRP A 46 -11.16 -15.84 17.98
N SER A 47 -11.39 -16.83 18.85
CA SER A 47 -12.00 -16.62 20.16
C SER A 47 -11.09 -15.76 21.03
N GLY A 48 -11.63 -14.72 21.69
CA GLY A 48 -10.88 -13.71 22.44
C GLY A 48 -10.04 -14.25 23.61
N GLY A 49 -8.84 -14.73 23.33
CA GLY A 49 -7.80 -15.06 24.30
C GLY A 49 -6.81 -13.91 24.54
N ASP A 50 -5.89 -14.09 25.49
CA ASP A 50 -4.89 -13.06 25.87
C ASP A 50 -4.04 -12.59 24.67
N CYS A 51 -3.73 -13.51 23.76
CA CYS A 51 -2.99 -13.24 22.52
C CYS A 51 -3.78 -12.34 21.55
N TYR A 52 -5.11 -12.47 21.51
CA TYR A 52 -5.98 -11.64 20.69
C TYR A 52 -6.06 -10.22 21.24
N GLU A 53 -6.23 -10.06 22.56
CA GLU A 53 -6.29 -8.75 23.22
C GLU A 53 -5.00 -7.94 23.02
N HIS A 54 -3.84 -8.61 23.01
CA HIS A 54 -2.56 -7.95 22.77
C HIS A 54 -2.37 -7.52 21.30
N MET A 55 -2.92 -8.26 20.34
CA MET A 55 -2.86 -7.95 18.91
C MET A 55 -3.87 -6.88 18.46
N ARG A 56 -5.01 -6.79 19.16
CA ARG A 56 -6.12 -5.89 18.87
C ARG A 56 -5.72 -4.42 18.64
N PRO A 57 -4.93 -3.74 19.51
CA PRO A 57 -4.57 -2.35 19.30
C PRO A 57 -3.76 -2.15 18.01
N THR A 58 -2.87 -3.08 17.68
CA THR A 58 -2.06 -3.05 16.45
C THR A 58 -2.95 -3.11 15.20
N PHE A 59 -3.98 -3.97 15.19
CA PHE A 59 -4.94 -4.04 14.10
C PHE A 59 -5.79 -2.78 13.95
N VAL A 60 -6.24 -2.20 15.07
CA VAL A 60 -7.02 -0.96 15.04
C VAL A 60 -6.20 0.19 14.46
N VAL A 61 -4.93 0.33 14.86
CA VAL A 61 -4.03 1.35 14.32
C VAL A 61 -3.83 1.15 12.80
N LEU A 62 -3.62 -0.10 12.36
CA LEU A 62 -3.50 -0.42 10.94
C LEU A 62 -4.76 -0.03 10.16
N VAL A 63 -5.95 -0.38 10.67
CA VAL A 63 -7.23 -0.03 10.06
C VAL A 63 -7.42 1.49 9.98
N CYS A 64 -7.22 2.21 11.08
CA CYS A 64 -7.37 3.67 11.10
C CYS A 64 -6.43 4.35 10.10
N TYR A 65 -5.19 3.86 9.99
CA TYR A 65 -4.23 4.34 9.01
C TYR A 65 -4.72 4.11 7.58
N VAL A 66 -5.15 2.89 7.27
CA VAL A 66 -5.63 2.49 5.94
C VAL A 66 -6.87 3.30 5.53
N SER A 67 -7.84 3.49 6.42
CA SER A 67 -9.01 4.33 6.16
C SER A 67 -8.64 5.81 5.92
N SER A 68 -7.64 6.33 6.63
CA SER A 68 -7.15 7.69 6.41
C SER A 68 -6.55 7.86 5.01
N VAL A 69 -5.75 6.87 4.56
CA VAL A 69 -5.18 6.84 3.21
C VAL A 69 -6.29 6.72 2.16
N GLN A 70 -7.34 5.94 2.43
CA GLN A 70 -8.47 5.76 1.51
C GLN A 70 -9.23 7.06 1.22
N ILE A 71 -9.46 7.89 2.25
CA ILE A 71 -10.12 9.19 2.08
C ILE A 71 -9.32 10.08 1.13
N ILE A 72 -7.98 10.05 1.25
CA ILE A 72 -7.06 10.79 0.38
C ILE A 72 -7.10 10.24 -1.05
N GLN A 73 -7.15 8.92 -1.22
CA GLN A 73 -7.24 8.29 -2.54
C GLN A 73 -8.56 8.60 -3.25
N LEU A 74 -9.69 8.57 -2.53
CA LEU A 74 -11.00 8.92 -3.07
C LEU A 74 -11.05 10.39 -3.52
N HIS A 75 -10.42 11.30 -2.76
CA HIS A 75 -10.27 12.70 -3.19
C HIS A 75 -9.38 12.86 -4.42
N ALA A 76 -8.39 11.98 -4.60
CA ALA A 76 -7.51 12.02 -5.77
C ALA A 76 -8.12 11.37 -7.03
N LEU A 77 -9.03 10.39 -6.87
CA LEU A 77 -9.73 9.66 -7.94
C LEU A 77 -11.13 10.21 -8.26
N GLY A 78 -11.69 11.05 -7.39
CA GLY A 78 -13.00 11.66 -7.54
C GLY A 78 -13.09 12.44 -8.85
N GLN A 79 -14.00 12.00 -9.73
CA GLN A 79 -14.25 12.66 -11.00
C GLN A 79 -14.60 14.12 -10.79
N ARG A 80 -13.76 14.96 -11.41
CA ARG A 80 -13.94 16.34 -11.83
C ARG A 80 -15.37 16.61 -12.32
N HIS A 81 -16.32 16.88 -11.42
CA HIS A 81 -17.51 17.63 -11.83
C HIS A 81 -17.07 19.09 -11.93
N SER A 82 -17.22 19.62 -13.14
CA SER A 82 -16.85 20.96 -13.55
C SER A 82 -17.50 22.00 -12.64
N MET A 83 -16.77 22.47 -11.63
CA MET A 83 -17.02 23.78 -11.04
C MET A 83 -15.82 24.64 -11.41
N ASP A 84 -16.05 25.43 -12.43
CA ASP A 84 -15.09 26.32 -13.04
C ASP A 84 -14.66 27.41 -12.06
N ILE A 85 -13.53 28.04 -12.38
CA ILE A 85 -12.99 29.30 -11.80
C ILE A 85 -11.93 29.14 -10.67
N THR A 86 -10.66 29.18 -11.15
CA THR A 86 -9.37 29.47 -10.45
C THR A 86 -8.45 28.35 -9.96
N VAL A 87 -8.44 27.15 -10.56
CA VAL A 87 -7.52 26.07 -10.09
C VAL A 87 -6.73 25.32 -11.16
N GLU A 88 -6.30 26.02 -12.21
CA GLU A 88 -5.24 25.51 -13.12
C GLU A 88 -3.95 25.14 -12.34
N GLY A 89 -3.70 25.76 -11.17
CA GLY A 89 -2.65 25.35 -10.23
C GLY A 89 -2.89 24.00 -9.53
N PHE A 90 -4.12 23.68 -9.12
CA PHE A 90 -4.43 22.44 -8.38
C PHE A 90 -4.40 21.20 -9.25
N SER A 91 -4.77 21.31 -10.54
CA SER A 91 -4.69 20.16 -11.46
C SER A 91 -3.23 19.74 -11.73
N SER A 92 -2.27 20.68 -11.70
CA SER A 92 -0.83 20.38 -11.76
C SER A 92 -0.30 19.77 -10.44
N TRP A 93 -0.92 20.12 -9.30
CA TRP A 93 -0.67 19.49 -8.00
C TRP A 93 -1.26 18.07 -7.91
N MET A 94 -2.42 17.81 -8.51
CA MET A 94 -3.09 16.50 -8.54
C MET A 94 -2.34 15.46 -9.38
N PHE A 95 -1.66 15.87 -10.47
CA PHE A 95 -0.69 15.04 -11.18
C PHE A 95 0.60 14.79 -10.38
N LYS A 96 0.92 15.67 -9.42
CA LYS A 96 1.91 15.42 -8.36
C LYS A 96 1.35 14.53 -7.25
N GLY A 97 0.03 14.43 -7.12
CA GLY A 97 -0.75 13.62 -6.18
C GLY A 97 -0.42 12.13 -6.24
N LEU A 98 -0.19 11.56 -7.44
CA LEU A 98 0.23 10.16 -7.58
C LEU A 98 1.64 9.89 -6.99
N THR A 99 2.53 10.89 -7.05
CA THR A 99 3.84 10.83 -6.39
C THR A 99 3.75 11.19 -4.90
N PHE A 100 2.81 12.06 -4.51
CA PHE A 100 2.55 12.45 -3.12
C PHE A 100 1.87 11.33 -2.31
N LEU A 101 1.08 10.49 -2.96
CA LEU A 101 0.44 9.32 -2.35
C LEU A 101 1.45 8.18 -2.07
N LEU A 102 2.48 8.07 -2.91
CA LEU A 102 3.51 7.03 -2.80
C LEU A 102 4.20 6.96 -1.40
N PRO A 103 4.64 8.06 -0.76
CA PRO A 103 5.21 7.99 0.59
C PRO A 103 4.23 7.52 1.67
N PHE A 104 2.95 7.89 1.58
CA PHE A 104 1.91 7.37 2.49
C PHE A 104 1.68 5.87 2.26
N LEU A 105 1.75 5.41 1.01
CA LEU A 105 1.63 4.00 0.69
C LEU A 105 2.83 3.20 1.23
N ILE A 106 4.05 3.72 1.08
CA ILE A 106 5.28 3.14 1.64
C ILE A 106 5.15 2.96 3.16
N PHE A 107 4.69 4.01 3.85
CA PHE A 107 4.51 3.95 5.31
C PHE A 107 3.46 2.90 5.71
N GLY A 108 2.36 2.77 4.95
CA GLY A 108 1.38 1.71 5.17
C GLY A 108 1.98 0.31 5.06
N TYR A 109 2.87 0.08 4.11
CA TYR A 109 3.52 -1.22 3.94
C TYR A 109 4.53 -1.51 5.05
N PHE A 110 5.23 -0.49 5.56
CA PHE A 110 6.05 -0.63 6.76
C PHE A 110 5.21 -0.98 7.98
N LEU A 111 4.06 -0.33 8.17
CA LEU A 111 3.14 -0.64 9.26
C LEU A 111 2.62 -2.08 9.15
N GLN A 112 2.34 -2.55 7.94
CA GLN A 112 1.94 -3.92 7.68
C GLN A 112 3.07 -4.93 8.00
N ALA A 113 4.31 -4.64 7.62
CA ALA A 113 5.47 -5.46 7.97
C ALA A 113 5.72 -5.47 9.49
N TYR A 114 5.49 -4.34 10.18
CA TYR A 114 5.54 -4.25 11.63
C TYR A 114 4.47 -5.14 12.29
N CYS A 115 3.25 -5.18 11.76
CA CYS A 115 2.22 -6.11 12.23
C CYS A 115 2.70 -7.57 12.14
N ALA A 116 3.31 -7.96 11.01
CA ALA A 116 3.87 -9.30 10.82
C ALA A 116 4.98 -9.60 11.85
N TYR A 117 5.88 -8.65 12.09
CA TYR A 117 6.94 -8.78 13.09
C TYR A 117 6.37 -8.97 14.50
N VAL A 118 5.37 -8.17 14.89
CA VAL A 118 4.70 -8.28 16.19
C VAL A 118 4.02 -9.65 16.33
N LEU A 119 3.35 -10.16 15.29
CA LEU A 119 2.76 -11.51 15.27
C LEU A 119 3.80 -12.61 15.50
N PHE A 120 4.95 -12.52 14.83
CA PHE A 120 6.05 -13.46 15.04
C PHE A 120 6.64 -13.37 16.45
N ASP A 121 6.85 -12.16 16.94
CA ASP A 121 7.36 -11.94 18.29
C ASP A 121 6.39 -12.50 19.35
N MET A 122 5.08 -12.30 19.18
CA MET A 122 4.07 -12.88 20.07
C MET A 122 4.03 -14.41 20.01
N TYR A 123 4.15 -15.01 18.82
CA TYR A 123 4.23 -16.47 18.68
C TYR A 123 5.38 -17.05 19.49
N PHE A 124 6.57 -16.45 19.42
CA PHE A 124 7.75 -16.93 20.14
C PHE A 124 7.82 -16.53 21.62
N ARG A 125 7.43 -15.29 21.97
CA ARG A 125 7.60 -14.73 23.33
C ARG A 125 6.42 -14.97 24.26
N LEU A 126 5.19 -14.83 23.78
CA LEU A 126 3.98 -15.06 24.59
C LEU A 126 3.58 -16.54 24.63
N ASN A 127 4.31 -17.40 23.91
CA ASN A 127 4.07 -18.84 23.82
C ASN A 127 2.61 -19.16 23.46
N CYS A 128 2.01 -18.34 22.57
CA CYS A 128 0.69 -18.53 21.98
C CYS A 128 0.64 -19.74 21.02
N SER A 129 1.46 -20.76 21.27
CA SER A 129 1.62 -21.98 20.48
C SER A 129 0.34 -22.84 20.42
N ARG A 130 -0.64 -22.57 21.31
CA ARG A 130 -1.96 -23.21 21.30
C ARG A 130 -2.89 -22.65 20.21
N ASP A 131 -2.68 -21.41 19.79
CA ASP A 131 -3.51 -20.73 18.81
C ASP A 131 -2.83 -20.79 17.44
N TRP A 132 -3.18 -21.80 16.65
CA TRP A 132 -2.66 -21.97 15.28
C TRP A 132 -2.96 -20.75 14.39
N GLN A 133 -4.01 -19.99 14.71
CA GLN A 133 -4.41 -18.77 14.02
C GLN A 133 -3.28 -17.72 14.02
N VAL A 134 -2.54 -17.58 15.13
CA VAL A 134 -1.44 -16.60 15.26
C VAL A 134 -0.35 -16.89 14.23
N LEU A 135 0.04 -18.15 14.10
CA LEU A 135 1.08 -18.57 13.16
C LEU A 135 0.64 -18.36 11.71
N VAL A 136 -0.60 -18.72 11.37
CA VAL A 136 -1.13 -18.54 10.01
C VAL A 136 -1.26 -17.05 9.68
N LEU A 137 -1.78 -16.23 10.60
CA LEU A 137 -1.85 -14.78 10.42
C LEU A 137 -0.46 -14.18 10.21
N ALA A 138 0.55 -14.58 10.99
CA ALA A 138 1.93 -14.14 10.84
C ALA A 138 2.48 -14.43 9.42
N LEU A 139 2.29 -15.67 8.94
CA LEU A 139 2.74 -16.09 7.62
C LEU A 139 2.03 -15.33 6.49
N LEU A 140 0.70 -15.16 6.58
CA LEU A 140 -0.06 -14.43 5.57
C LEU A 140 0.34 -12.94 5.53
N PHE A 141 0.47 -12.28 6.69
CA PHE A 141 0.92 -10.89 6.74
C PHE A 141 2.34 -10.71 6.20
N SER A 142 3.25 -11.64 6.48
CA SER A 142 4.60 -11.63 5.90
C SER A 142 4.62 -11.83 4.39
N LEU A 143 3.83 -12.78 3.87
CA LEU A 143 3.73 -13.02 2.43
C LEU A 143 3.26 -11.76 1.70
N ILE A 144 2.22 -11.11 2.24
CA ILE A 144 1.72 -9.85 1.68
C ILE A 144 2.77 -8.74 1.80
N ALA A 145 3.44 -8.60 2.96
CA ALA A 145 4.46 -7.56 3.17
C ALA A 145 5.63 -7.69 2.18
N ILE A 146 6.08 -8.92 1.91
CA ILE A 146 7.12 -9.20 0.91
C ILE A 146 6.64 -8.80 -0.48
N GLY A 147 5.43 -9.22 -0.86
CA GLY A 147 4.86 -8.88 -2.16
C GLY A 147 4.74 -7.37 -2.37
N ASN A 148 4.20 -6.65 -1.38
CA ASN A 148 4.09 -5.20 -1.39
C ASN A 148 5.46 -4.49 -1.46
N GLY A 149 6.45 -5.02 -0.74
CA GLY A 149 7.83 -4.53 -0.79
C GLY A 149 8.46 -4.66 -2.18
N ILE A 150 8.28 -5.81 -2.83
CA ILE A 150 8.76 -6.04 -4.20
C ILE A 150 8.08 -5.06 -5.17
N THR A 151 6.76 -4.88 -5.06
CA THR A 151 6.00 -3.97 -5.91
C THR A 151 6.52 -2.54 -5.81
N ILE A 152 6.79 -2.03 -4.60
CA ILE A 152 7.37 -0.69 -4.41
C ILE A 152 8.78 -0.59 -4.97
N ALA A 153 9.63 -1.59 -4.71
CA ALA A 153 10.99 -1.59 -5.22
C ALA A 153 11.01 -1.45 -6.75
N LEU A 154 10.09 -2.13 -7.45
CA LEU A 154 9.91 -2.00 -8.90
C LEU A 154 9.45 -0.60 -9.32
N VAL A 155 8.51 0.04 -8.61
CA VAL A 155 8.11 1.43 -8.91
C VAL A 155 9.27 2.38 -8.78
N ILE A 156 10.00 2.28 -7.67
CA ILE A 156 11.13 3.16 -7.38
C ILE A 156 12.21 2.96 -8.44
N ALA A 157 12.54 1.72 -8.81
CA ALA A 157 13.49 1.42 -9.88
C ALA A 157 13.07 2.03 -11.23
N LYS A 158 11.80 1.88 -11.64
CA LYS A 158 11.28 2.50 -12.86
C LYS A 158 11.36 4.03 -12.79
N LYS A 159 11.00 4.63 -11.65
CA LYS A 159 11.01 6.09 -11.45
C LYS A 159 12.43 6.67 -11.47
N LEU A 160 13.40 5.97 -10.89
CA LEU A 160 14.82 6.33 -10.95
C LEU A 160 15.35 6.24 -12.39
N THR A 161 14.98 5.19 -13.12
CA THR A 161 15.36 5.01 -14.53
C THR A 161 14.81 6.13 -15.42
N LEU A 162 13.53 6.49 -15.25
CA LEU A 162 12.90 7.58 -15.99
C LEU A 162 13.52 8.94 -15.65
N LYS A 163 13.84 9.19 -14.37
CA LYS A 163 14.53 10.40 -13.94
C LYS A 163 15.90 10.54 -14.61
N ASN A 164 16.70 9.47 -14.61
CA ASN A 164 18.02 9.46 -15.22
C ASN A 164 17.96 9.71 -16.75
N ARG A 165 16.95 9.13 -17.42
CA ARG A 165 16.70 9.35 -18.85
C ARG A 165 16.34 10.81 -19.15
N ARG A 166 15.47 11.42 -18.32
CA ARG A 166 15.05 12.82 -18.46
C ARG A 166 16.24 13.78 -18.26
N GLU A 167 17.10 13.52 -17.29
CA GLU A 167 18.32 14.30 -17.07
C GLU A 167 19.27 14.21 -18.27
N SER A 168 19.43 13.02 -18.85
CA SER A 168 20.25 12.80 -20.04
C SER A 168 19.74 13.57 -21.25
N VAL A 169 18.44 13.52 -21.52
CA VAL A 169 17.79 14.27 -22.62
C VAL A 169 17.90 15.78 -22.42
N SER A 170 17.73 16.28 -21.19
CA SER A 170 17.90 17.71 -20.87
C SER A 170 19.32 18.21 -21.16
N ARG A 171 20.34 17.42 -20.78
CA ARG A 171 21.76 17.73 -21.07
C ARG A 171 22.08 17.69 -22.56
N LEU A 172 21.45 16.79 -23.32
CA LEU A 172 21.58 16.75 -24.78
C LEU A 172 20.94 17.98 -25.41
N ALA A 173 19.69 18.30 -25.04
CA ALA A 173 18.97 19.46 -25.55
C ALA A 173 19.74 20.77 -25.33
N SER A 174 20.35 20.96 -24.15
CA SER A 174 21.18 22.15 -23.89
C SER A 174 22.45 22.19 -24.76
N LYS A 175 23.12 21.05 -24.98
CA LYS A 175 24.29 20.97 -25.88
C LYS A 175 23.96 21.31 -27.32
N TYR A 176 22.85 20.80 -27.87
CA TYR A 176 22.46 21.09 -29.25
C TYR A 176 21.97 22.53 -29.41
N ARG A 177 21.27 23.08 -28.42
CA ARG A 177 20.79 24.46 -28.44
C ARG A 177 21.92 25.49 -28.38
N LEU A 178 23.03 25.19 -27.70
CA LEU A 178 24.24 26.03 -27.68
C LEU A 178 25.05 25.99 -28.98
N LYS A 179 24.93 24.92 -29.77
CA LYS A 179 25.62 24.78 -31.07
C LYS A 179 24.87 25.43 -32.24
N ALA A 180 23.62 25.84 -32.04
CA ALA A 180 22.77 26.45 -33.06
C ALA A 180 22.81 27.99 -33.07
N LEU A 181 23.58 28.59 -32.16
CA LEU A 181 23.89 30.02 -32.06
C LEU A 181 25.33 30.25 -32.54
#